data_AF-A0A970SZ25-F1
#
_entry.id   AF-A0A970SZ25-F1
#
_cell.length_a   1.000
_cell.length_b   1.000
_cell.length_c   1.000
_cell.angle_alpha   90.00
_cell.angle_beta   90.00
_cell.angle_gamma   90.00
#
_symmetry.space_group_name_H-M   'P 1'
#
loop_
_entity.id
_entity.type
_entity.pdbx_description
1 polymer ?
#
loop_
_entity_poly.entity_id
_entity_poly.type
_entity_poly.pdbx_seq_one_letter_code
_entity_poly.pdbx_strand_id
1 'polypeptide(L)'
;MTVQCPHCGTPVDSGYRFCYACGNPLHAQAQGGGPQGRPQGRQGASSVAVAVGIIIAILFSLLAIILAGIVGLGFVRYKQSAAFAQPPAPAIPSDFLADEPEPEVAPEIAREVVPDPARAEEIAQAAAPGWVTRIESVYDDDRSVVVLVGPPESEFTDAFHYEWDEEVNDYALIGTTSLASPGG
;
A
#
# COMPACT_ATOMS: atom_id res chain seq x y z
N MET A 1 -3.23 52.37 13.26
CA MET A 1 -4.15 52.92 12.23
C MET A 1 -4.73 51.72 11.49
N THR A 2 -6.02 51.67 11.19
CA THR A 2 -6.62 50.49 10.53
C THR A 2 -6.86 50.76 9.05
N VAL A 3 -6.58 49.78 8.20
CA VAL A 3 -6.85 49.78 6.76
C VAL A 3 -7.92 48.74 6.44
N GLN A 4 -8.79 49.00 5.46
CA GLN A 4 -9.78 47.99 5.04
C GLN A 4 -9.18 47.08 3.97
N CYS A 5 -9.42 45.78 4.11
CA CYS A 5 -9.01 44.80 3.11
C CYS A 5 -9.79 45.02 1.80
N PRO A 6 -9.13 45.21 0.64
CA PRO A 6 -9.82 45.43 -0.64
C PRO A 6 -10.56 44.18 -1.15
N HIS A 7 -10.24 42.99 -0.62
CA HIS A 7 -10.84 41.73 -1.05
C HIS A 7 -12.08 41.32 -0.25
N CYS A 8 -12.14 41.62 1.06
CA CYS A 8 -13.22 41.16 1.92
C CYS A 8 -13.85 42.27 2.79
N GLY A 9 -13.32 43.50 2.76
CA GLY A 9 -13.82 44.62 3.57
C GLY A 9 -13.46 44.58 5.05
N THR A 10 -12.83 43.50 5.54
CA THR A 10 -12.47 43.39 6.96
C THR A 10 -11.46 44.48 7.35
N PRO A 11 -11.65 45.20 8.46
CA PRO A 11 -10.66 46.14 8.99
C PRO A 11 -9.46 45.36 9.56
N VAL A 12 -8.28 45.69 9.07
CA VAL A 12 -7.01 45.09 9.50
C VAL A 12 -6.07 46.20 9.97
N ASP A 13 -5.21 45.91 10.95
CA ASP A 13 -4.19 46.89 11.34
C ASP A 13 -3.19 47.11 10.19
N SER A 14 -2.79 48.37 9.99
CA SER A 14 -1.77 48.80 9.02
C SER A 14 -0.43 48.09 9.11
N GLY A 15 -0.13 47.38 10.22
CA GLY A 15 1.10 46.59 10.37
C GLY A 15 1.09 45.22 9.70
N TYR A 16 -0.05 44.72 9.21
CA TYR A 16 -0.13 43.37 8.64
C TYR A 16 0.14 43.35 7.13
N ARG A 17 0.91 42.35 6.67
CA ARG A 17 1.18 42.12 5.24
C ARG A 17 0.01 41.43 4.52
N PHE A 18 -0.79 40.65 5.26
CA PHE A 18 -1.89 39.83 4.77
C PHE A 18 -3.13 40.02 5.65
N CYS A 19 -4.31 39.85 5.05
CA CYS A 19 -5.57 39.85 5.78
C CYS A 19 -5.71 38.57 6.61
N TYR A 20 -5.87 38.69 7.93
CA TYR A 20 -6.09 37.53 8.81
C TYR A 20 -7.44 36.84 8.56
N ALA A 21 -8.40 37.50 7.90
CA ALA A 21 -9.72 36.95 7.62
C ALA A 21 -9.79 36.19 6.29
N CYS A 22 -9.11 36.66 5.23
CA CYS A 22 -9.20 36.06 3.89
C CYS A 22 -7.86 35.62 3.28
N GLY A 23 -6.73 35.88 3.94
CA GLY A 23 -5.39 35.50 3.49
C GLY A 23 -4.78 36.36 2.37
N ASN A 24 -5.56 37.26 1.74
CA ASN A 24 -5.03 38.09 0.64
C ASN A 24 -4.07 39.19 1.12
N PRO A 25 -3.06 39.56 0.32
CA PRO A 25 -2.10 40.61 0.65
C PRO A 25 -2.76 41.99 0.71
N LEU A 26 -2.42 42.80 1.72
CA LEU A 26 -3.00 44.13 1.93
C LEU A 26 -2.26 45.25 1.19
N HIS A 27 -0.98 45.04 0.86
CA HIS A 27 -0.18 45.97 0.09
C HIS A 27 0.13 45.39 -1.29
N ALA A 28 -0.79 45.61 -2.23
CA ALA A 28 -0.49 45.46 -3.65
C ALA A 28 0.31 46.68 -4.13
N GLN A 29 1.56 46.84 -3.68
CA GLN A 29 2.47 47.84 -4.25
C GLN A 29 3.72 47.19 -4.83
N ALA A 30 3.70 47.13 -6.16
CA ALA A 30 4.76 47.66 -7.02
C ALA A 30 6.20 47.28 -6.63
N GLN A 31 6.59 46.04 -6.93
CA GLN A 31 7.98 45.74 -7.28
C GLN A 31 8.09 45.66 -8.80
N GLY A 32 8.11 46.83 -9.43
CA GLY A 32 8.89 47.02 -10.65
C GLY A 32 10.23 47.62 -10.25
N GLY A 33 11.34 46.98 -10.63
CA GLY A 33 12.65 47.65 -10.70
C GLY A 33 13.78 47.04 -9.86
N GLY A 34 14.38 45.97 -10.38
CA GLY A 34 15.77 45.62 -10.08
C GLY A 34 16.40 44.96 -11.31
N PRO A 35 17.35 45.60 -12.02
CA PRO A 35 18.07 44.95 -13.10
C PRO A 35 19.18 44.09 -12.49
N GLN A 36 18.84 42.88 -12.06
CA GLN A 36 19.86 41.83 -11.86
C GLN A 36 19.92 41.00 -13.12
N GLY A 37 20.86 41.40 -13.98
CA GLY A 37 21.29 40.63 -15.12
C GLY A 37 21.75 39.25 -14.66
N ARG A 38 21.00 38.23 -15.05
CA ARG A 38 21.60 36.94 -15.36
C ARG A 38 22.20 37.06 -16.76
N PRO A 39 23.45 36.61 -16.98
CA PRO A 39 24.01 36.57 -18.31
C PRO A 39 23.12 35.67 -19.15
N GLN A 40 22.35 36.30 -20.04
CA GLN A 40 21.62 35.66 -21.12
C GLN A 40 22.65 35.27 -22.19
N GLY A 41 23.59 34.42 -21.79
CA GLY A 41 24.61 33.86 -22.64
C GLY A 41 24.17 32.48 -23.08
N ARG A 42 23.74 32.37 -24.33
CA ARG A 42 23.82 31.15 -25.15
C ARG A 42 22.76 30.07 -24.90
N GLN A 43 21.48 30.41 -25.04
CA GLN A 43 20.45 29.42 -25.38
C GLN A 43 20.27 29.36 -26.90
N GLY A 44 21.31 28.84 -27.56
CA GLY A 44 21.27 28.34 -28.93
C GLY A 44 21.62 26.86 -28.97
N ALA A 45 21.43 26.14 -27.86
CA ALA A 45 21.47 24.69 -27.88
C ALA A 45 20.12 24.24 -28.46
N SER A 46 20.17 23.67 -29.67
CA SER A 46 19.02 23.14 -30.40
C SER A 46 18.07 22.38 -29.48
N SER A 47 16.76 22.59 -29.63
CA SER A 47 15.71 21.93 -28.85
C SER A 47 15.85 20.39 -28.81
N VAL A 48 16.60 19.83 -29.76
CA VAL A 48 17.01 18.42 -29.84
C VAL A 48 17.88 17.99 -28.65
N ALA A 49 18.83 18.83 -28.20
CA ALA A 49 19.71 18.48 -27.08
C ALA A 49 18.96 18.35 -25.75
N VAL A 50 17.94 19.20 -25.54
CA VAL A 50 17.07 19.13 -24.36
C VAL A 50 16.20 17.87 -24.39
N ALA A 51 15.59 17.56 -25.55
CA ALA A 51 14.76 16.37 -25.71
C ALA A 51 15.56 15.07 -25.48
N VAL A 52 16.78 14.99 -26.03
CA VAL A 52 17.66 13.83 -25.84
C VAL A 52 18.04 13.68 -24.36
N GLY A 53 18.33 14.78 -23.66
CA GLY A 53 18.63 14.75 -22.23
C GLY A 53 17.47 14.19 -21.39
N ILE A 54 16.23 14.60 -21.69
CA ILE A 54 15.03 14.09 -21.00
C ILE A 54 14.84 12.59 -21.25
N ILE A 55 14.97 12.15 -22.51
CA ILE A 55 14.83 10.73 -22.87
C ILE A 55 15.87 9.88 -22.13
N ILE A 56 17.14 10.31 -22.11
CA ILE A 56 18.20 9.59 -21.39
C ILE A 56 17.90 9.52 -19.89
N ALA A 57 17.41 10.60 -19.28
CA ALA A 57 17.06 10.63 -17.86
C ALA A 57 15.90 9.67 -17.52
N ILE A 58 14.89 9.59 -18.39
CA ILE A 58 13.78 8.64 -18.25
C ILE A 58 14.27 7.19 -18.37
N LEU A 59 15.10 6.90 -19.39
CA LEU A 59 15.66 5.56 -19.58
C LEU A 59 16.51 5.13 -18.38
N PHE A 60 17.33 6.01 -17.83
CA PHE A 60 18.12 5.73 -16.63
C PHE A 60 17.24 5.49 -15.39
N SER A 61 16.18 6.27 -15.22
CA SER A 61 15.25 6.10 -14.09
C SER A 61 14.50 4.76 -14.19
N LEU A 62 14.02 4.38 -15.38
CA LEU A 62 13.38 3.09 -15.60
C LEU A 62 14.35 1.93 -15.36
N LEU A 63 15.59 2.02 -15.86
CA LEU A 63 16.63 1.02 -15.62
C LEU A 63 16.93 0.86 -14.12
N ALA A 64 17.00 1.96 -13.37
CA ALA A 64 17.23 1.94 -11.93
C ALA A 64 16.08 1.25 -11.17
N ILE A 65 14.83 1.49 -11.56
CA ILE A 65 13.65 0.83 -10.97
C ILE A 65 13.68 -0.68 -11.24
N ILE A 66 14.01 -1.08 -12.48
CA ILE A 66 14.12 -2.50 -12.85
C ILE A 66 15.23 -3.18 -12.05
N LEU A 67 16.41 -2.56 -11.93
CA LEU A 67 17.53 -3.10 -11.14
C LEU A 67 17.17 -3.20 -9.66
N ALA A 68 16.51 -2.19 -9.09
CA ALA A 68 16.03 -2.23 -7.71
C ALA A 68 15.00 -3.35 -7.49
N GLY A 69 14.09 -3.56 -8.46
CA GLY A 69 13.12 -4.65 -8.43
C GLY A 69 13.78 -6.03 -8.44
N ILE A 70 14.75 -6.26 -9.34
CA ILE A 70 15.49 -7.54 -9.42
C ILE A 70 16.25 -7.81 -8.13
N VAL A 71 16.92 -6.80 -7.55
CA VAL A 71 17.65 -6.95 -6.29
C VAL A 71 16.70 -7.18 -5.11
N GLY A 72 15.58 -6.46 -5.06
CA GLY A 72 14.56 -6.63 -4.02
C GLY A 72 13.91 -8.01 -4.03
N LEU A 73 13.52 -8.52 -5.20
CA LEU A 73 12.96 -9.87 -5.37
C LEU A 73 13.97 -10.97 -4.99
N GLY A 74 15.27 -10.76 -5.29
CA GLY A 74 16.33 -11.68 -4.87
C GLY A 74 16.51 -11.73 -3.35
N PHE A 75 16.34 -10.60 -2.66
CA PHE A 75 16.54 -10.52 -1.21
C PHE A 75 15.42 -11.22 -0.42
N VAL A 76 14.19 -11.18 -0.93
CA VAL A 76 13.04 -11.89 -0.31
C VAL A 76 13.22 -13.41 -0.39
N ARG A 77 13.70 -13.95 -1.52
CA ARG A 77 13.99 -15.38 -1.67
C ARG A 77 15.21 -15.85 -0.85
N TYR A 78 16.18 -14.98 -0.57
CA TYR A 78 17.41 -15.36 0.15
C TYR A 78 17.17 -15.71 1.63
N LYS A 79 16.23 -15.04 2.30
CA LYS A 79 15.96 -15.34 3.72
C LYS A 79 15.28 -16.70 3.94
N GLN A 80 14.57 -17.23 2.95
CA GLN A 80 13.84 -18.48 3.09
C GLN A 80 14.75 -19.72 3.07
N SER A 81 15.92 -19.62 2.43
CA SER A 81 16.87 -20.73 2.30
C SER A 81 17.69 -21.01 3.57
N ALA A 82 17.72 -20.09 4.54
CA ALA A 82 18.50 -20.26 5.77
C ALA A 82 17.75 -21.03 6.87
N ALA A 83 16.43 -21.25 6.72
CA ALA A 83 15.61 -21.94 7.73
C ALA A 83 15.54 -23.46 7.54
N PHE A 84 15.98 -24.01 6.39
CA PHE A 84 15.91 -25.44 6.08
C PHE A 84 17.19 -26.23 6.37
N ALA A 85 18.12 -25.68 7.16
CA ALA A 85 19.19 -26.49 7.72
C ALA A 85 18.60 -27.37 8.84
N GLN A 86 18.00 -28.49 8.44
CA GLN A 86 17.56 -29.54 9.35
C GLN A 86 18.76 -29.90 10.24
N PRO A 87 18.68 -29.77 11.58
CA PRO A 87 19.75 -30.24 12.44
C PRO A 87 20.00 -31.73 12.15
N PRO A 88 21.27 -32.19 12.19
CA PRO A 88 21.57 -33.60 11.93
C PRO A 88 20.72 -34.44 12.87
N ALA A 89 19.95 -35.36 12.30
CA ALA A 89 19.07 -36.24 13.06
C ALA A 89 19.89 -36.90 14.20
N PRO A 90 19.41 -36.84 15.46
CA PRO A 90 20.12 -37.48 16.55
C PRO A 90 20.24 -38.98 16.25
N ALA A 91 21.45 -39.52 16.40
CA ALA A 91 21.69 -40.94 16.25
C ALA A 91 20.87 -41.68 17.32
N ILE A 92 19.84 -42.41 16.90
CA ILE A 92 19.00 -43.20 17.79
C ILE A 92 19.83 -44.41 18.29
N PRO A 93 20.06 -44.56 19.61
CA PRO A 93 20.76 -45.71 20.16
C PRO A 93 20.00 -47.01 19.87
N SER A 94 20.71 -48.05 19.47
CA SER A 94 20.15 -49.34 19.05
C SER A 94 19.52 -50.17 20.19
N ASP A 95 19.53 -49.67 21.42
CA ASP A 95 19.10 -50.40 22.62
C ASP A 95 17.60 -50.25 22.92
N PHE A 96 16.85 -49.51 22.10
CA PHE A 96 15.40 -49.26 22.26
C PHE A 96 14.48 -50.33 21.63
N LEU A 97 15.01 -51.49 21.21
CA LEU A 97 14.22 -52.61 20.67
C LEU A 97 13.98 -53.69 21.75
N ALA A 98 13.13 -53.43 22.74
CA ALA A 98 12.48 -54.48 23.54
C ALA A 98 11.38 -53.92 24.46
N ASP A 99 10.34 -53.33 23.89
CA ASP A 99 8.99 -53.38 24.47
C ASP A 99 8.03 -53.12 23.31
N GLU A 100 7.16 -54.08 23.00
CA GLU A 100 6.06 -53.85 22.06
C GLU A 100 5.12 -52.83 22.72
N PRO A 101 5.02 -51.59 22.22
CA PRO A 101 4.14 -50.61 22.83
C PRO A 101 2.70 -51.09 22.67
N GLU A 102 1.94 -51.04 23.77
CA GLU A 102 0.47 -51.06 23.75
C GLU A 102 -0.02 -50.14 22.62
N PRO A 103 -1.11 -50.49 21.92
CA PRO A 103 -1.56 -49.75 20.74
C PRO A 103 -1.78 -48.28 21.07
N GLU A 104 -0.76 -47.46 20.79
CA GLU A 104 -0.85 -46.02 20.82
C GLU A 104 -1.97 -45.65 19.86
N VAL A 105 -3.00 -45.00 20.40
CA VAL A 105 -4.06 -44.38 19.63
C VAL A 105 -3.38 -43.58 18.53
N ALA A 106 -3.46 -44.08 17.30
CA ALA A 106 -2.80 -43.47 16.15
C ALA A 106 -3.10 -41.96 16.21
N PRO A 107 -2.08 -41.09 16.22
CA PRO A 107 -2.30 -39.66 16.34
C PRO A 107 -3.35 -39.30 15.30
N GLU A 108 -4.48 -38.77 15.78
CA GLU A 108 -5.54 -38.27 14.92
C GLU A 108 -4.86 -37.31 13.97
N ILE A 109 -4.62 -37.79 12.74
CA ILE A 109 -3.80 -37.08 11.75
C ILE A 109 -4.46 -35.73 11.64
N ALA A 110 -3.77 -34.70 12.12
CA ALA A 110 -4.27 -33.34 12.13
C ALA A 110 -4.67 -33.04 10.69
N ARG A 111 -5.99 -33.04 10.45
CA ARG A 111 -6.51 -32.81 9.12
C ARG A 111 -6.08 -31.41 8.76
N GLU A 112 -5.23 -31.30 7.76
CA GLU A 112 -4.82 -30.01 7.21
C GLU A 112 -6.09 -29.24 6.88
N VAL A 113 -6.31 -28.14 7.59
CA VAL A 113 -7.49 -27.31 7.43
C VAL A 113 -7.27 -26.54 6.13
N VAL A 114 -7.97 -26.95 5.08
CA VAL A 114 -7.95 -26.25 3.80
C VAL A 114 -8.74 -24.94 3.98
N PRO A 115 -8.17 -23.76 3.65
CA PRO A 115 -8.90 -22.50 3.69
C PRO A 115 -10.15 -22.56 2.82
N ASP A 116 -11.30 -22.15 3.37
CA ASP A 116 -12.56 -22.04 2.62
C ASP A 116 -12.88 -20.57 2.37
N PRO A 117 -12.80 -20.05 1.12
CA PRO A 117 -13.09 -18.66 0.82
C PRO A 117 -14.48 -18.18 1.28
N ALA A 118 -15.46 -19.09 1.42
CA ALA A 118 -16.79 -18.76 1.95
C ALA A 118 -16.71 -18.24 3.39
N ARG A 119 -15.70 -18.68 4.15
CA ARG A 119 -15.44 -18.19 5.51
C ARG A 119 -15.07 -16.70 5.51
N ALA A 120 -14.28 -16.23 4.55
CA ALA A 120 -13.93 -14.81 4.41
C ALA A 120 -15.17 -13.95 4.11
N GLU A 121 -16.10 -14.48 3.32
CA GLU A 121 -17.38 -13.79 3.03
C GLU A 121 -18.26 -13.69 4.28
N GLU A 122 -18.37 -14.76 5.08
CA GLU A 122 -19.10 -14.76 6.35
C GLU A 122 -18.55 -13.69 7.31
N ILE A 123 -17.22 -13.59 7.42
CA ILE A 123 -16.54 -12.58 8.25
C ILE A 123 -16.85 -11.16 7.73
N ALA A 124 -16.77 -10.94 6.42
CA ALA A 124 -17.09 -9.65 5.83
C ALA A 124 -18.55 -9.25 6.05
N GLN A 125 -19.49 -10.19 5.94
CA GLN A 125 -20.90 -9.93 6.16
C GLN A 125 -21.21 -9.66 7.65
N ALA A 126 -20.52 -10.34 8.57
CA ALA A 126 -20.60 -10.05 9.99
C ALA A 126 -20.04 -8.66 10.34
N ALA A 127 -18.99 -8.22 9.64
CA ALA A 127 -18.41 -6.89 9.81
C ALA A 127 -19.29 -5.75 9.27
N ALA A 128 -20.13 -6.02 8.25
CA ALA A 128 -21.02 -5.05 7.62
C ALA A 128 -22.49 -5.55 7.56
N PRO A 129 -23.20 -5.59 8.70
CA PRO A 129 -24.56 -6.12 8.73
C PRO A 129 -25.51 -5.29 7.86
N GLY A 130 -26.29 -5.97 7.02
CA GLY A 130 -27.23 -5.35 6.09
C GLY A 130 -26.61 -4.89 4.77
N TRP A 131 -25.30 -5.06 4.59
CA TRP A 131 -24.62 -4.85 3.31
C TRP A 131 -24.55 -6.17 2.55
N VAL A 132 -24.42 -6.06 1.22
CA VAL A 132 -24.17 -7.21 0.34
C VAL A 132 -22.67 -7.42 0.19
N THR A 133 -22.27 -8.68 0.21
CA THR A 133 -20.89 -9.12 0.00
C THR A 133 -20.77 -9.89 -1.31
N ARG A 134 -19.57 -9.92 -1.88
CA ARG A 134 -19.24 -10.81 -2.99
C ARG A 134 -17.73 -11.07 -3.01
N ILE A 135 -17.32 -12.32 -3.17
CA ILE A 135 -15.93 -12.66 -3.46
C ILE A 135 -15.59 -12.19 -4.89
N GLU A 136 -14.61 -11.30 -5.02
CA GLU A 136 -14.12 -10.82 -6.32
C GLU A 136 -12.98 -11.70 -6.84
N SER A 137 -12.03 -12.04 -5.98
CA SER A 137 -10.86 -12.81 -6.35
C SER A 137 -10.32 -13.65 -5.20
N VAL A 138 -9.71 -14.77 -5.58
CA VAL A 138 -9.07 -15.73 -4.69
C VAL A 138 -7.69 -16.03 -5.26
N TYR A 139 -6.66 -15.93 -4.41
CA TYR A 139 -5.26 -16.09 -4.78
C TYR A 139 -4.55 -17.09 -3.86
N ASP A 140 -3.40 -17.58 -4.32
CA ASP A 140 -2.46 -18.41 -3.56
C ASP A 140 -3.14 -19.60 -2.85
N ASP A 141 -3.74 -20.49 -3.65
CA ASP A 141 -4.40 -21.71 -3.16
C ASP A 141 -5.41 -21.42 -2.03
N ASP A 142 -6.31 -20.46 -2.28
CA ASP A 142 -7.37 -20.02 -1.38
C ASP A 142 -6.90 -19.25 -0.13
N ARG A 143 -5.62 -18.93 0.01
CA ARG A 143 -5.09 -18.26 1.21
C ARG A 143 -5.28 -16.76 1.23
N SER A 144 -5.54 -16.12 0.09
CA SER A 144 -5.82 -14.68 0.02
C SER A 144 -7.13 -14.43 -0.72
N VAL A 145 -8.06 -13.70 -0.09
CA VAL A 145 -9.41 -13.48 -0.61
C VAL A 145 -9.74 -11.99 -0.58
N VAL A 146 -10.26 -11.47 -1.69
CA VAL A 146 -10.81 -10.12 -1.76
C VAL A 146 -12.34 -10.19 -1.76
N VAL A 147 -12.95 -9.59 -0.76
CA VAL A 147 -14.40 -9.52 -0.61
C VAL A 147 -14.86 -8.08 -0.82
N LEU A 148 -15.70 -7.88 -1.83
CA LEU A 148 -16.36 -6.61 -2.08
C LEU A 148 -17.56 -6.46 -1.15
N VAL A 149 -17.71 -5.27 -0.58
CA VAL A 149 -18.77 -4.96 0.39
C VAL A 149 -19.44 -3.64 0.00
N GLY A 150 -20.77 -3.61 0.00
CA GLY A 150 -21.53 -2.41 -0.37
C GLY A 150 -23.00 -2.44 0.05
N PRO A 151 -23.70 -1.30 0.02
CA PRO A 151 -25.15 -1.25 0.25
C PRO A 151 -25.91 -2.10 -0.78
N PRO A 152 -27.06 -2.72 -0.41
CA PRO A 152 -27.80 -3.62 -1.30
C PRO A 152 -28.32 -2.96 -2.59
N GLU A 153 -28.53 -1.63 -2.56
CA GLU A 153 -29.06 -0.83 -3.67
C GLU A 153 -27.95 -0.07 -4.44
N SER A 154 -26.68 -0.32 -4.11
CA SER A 154 -25.53 0.42 -4.64
C SER A 154 -24.49 -0.54 -5.19
N GLU A 155 -23.57 0.02 -5.95
CA GLU A 155 -22.32 -0.62 -6.28
C GLU A 155 -21.46 -0.81 -5.02
N PHE A 156 -20.55 -1.79 -5.06
CA PHE A 156 -19.62 -2.04 -3.98
C PHE A 156 -18.72 -0.82 -3.74
N THR A 157 -18.63 -0.38 -2.49
CA THR A 157 -17.88 0.83 -2.11
C THR A 157 -16.53 0.50 -1.52
N ASP A 158 -16.36 -0.73 -1.02
CA ASP A 158 -15.16 -1.14 -0.32
C ASP A 158 -14.75 -2.56 -0.71
N ALA A 159 -13.45 -2.80 -0.74
CA ALA A 159 -12.84 -4.11 -0.93
C ALA A 159 -12.05 -4.48 0.33
N PHE A 160 -12.42 -5.59 0.97
CA PHE A 160 -11.75 -6.14 2.14
C PHE A 160 -10.78 -7.22 1.69
N HIS A 161 -9.53 -7.10 2.12
CA HIS A 161 -8.45 -8.02 1.79
C HIS A 161 -8.22 -8.92 3.00
N TYR A 162 -8.43 -10.21 2.81
CA TYR A 162 -8.25 -11.23 3.84
C TYR A 162 -7.10 -12.16 3.47
N GLU A 163 -6.33 -12.56 4.49
CA GLU A 163 -5.27 -13.57 4.37
C GLU A 163 -5.48 -14.66 5.42
N TRP A 164 -5.28 -15.92 5.04
CA TRP A 164 -5.40 -17.07 5.92
C TRP A 164 -4.27 -17.09 6.94
N ASP A 165 -4.64 -17.05 8.22
CA ASP A 165 -3.71 -17.15 9.34
C ASP A 165 -3.70 -18.60 9.87
N GLU A 166 -2.58 -19.29 9.66
CA GLU A 166 -2.38 -20.67 10.12
C GLU A 166 -2.39 -20.81 11.65
N GLU A 167 -2.03 -19.75 12.39
CA GLU A 167 -1.97 -19.80 13.85
C GLU A 167 -3.38 -19.91 14.44
N VAL A 168 -4.33 -19.18 13.86
CA VAL A 168 -5.73 -19.18 14.31
C VAL A 168 -6.66 -20.04 13.44
N ASN A 169 -6.17 -20.57 12.33
CA ASN A 169 -6.95 -21.30 11.32
C ASN A 169 -8.21 -20.53 10.88
N ASP A 170 -8.06 -19.23 10.59
CA ASP A 170 -9.14 -18.39 10.08
C ASP A 170 -8.57 -17.26 9.20
N TYR A 171 -9.44 -16.53 8.50
CA TYR A 171 -9.02 -15.36 7.72
C TYR A 171 -8.86 -14.11 8.59
N ALA A 172 -7.72 -13.46 8.48
CA ALA A 172 -7.42 -12.17 9.09
C ALA A 172 -7.59 -11.04 8.06
N LEU A 173 -8.26 -9.95 8.45
CA LEU A 173 -8.35 -8.75 7.63
C LEU A 173 -6.99 -8.03 7.61
N ILE A 174 -6.33 -8.03 6.45
CA ILE A 174 -5.03 -7.38 6.26
C ILE A 174 -5.14 -5.95 5.71
N GLY A 175 -6.28 -5.59 5.11
CA GLY A 175 -6.49 -4.25 4.59
C GLY A 175 -7.87 -3.97 4.02
N THR A 176 -8.16 -2.69 3.81
CA THR A 176 -9.39 -2.21 3.19
C THR A 176 -9.04 -1.18 2.12
N THR A 177 -9.60 -1.36 0.92
CA THR A 177 -9.47 -0.40 -0.18
C THR A 177 -10.84 0.19 -0.47
N SER A 178 -10.96 1.51 -0.35
CA SER A 178 -12.16 2.22 -0.78
C SER A 178 -12.17 2.30 -2.31
N LEU A 179 -13.27 1.84 -2.91
CA LEU A 179 -13.51 1.89 -4.34
C LEU A 179 -14.08 3.26 -4.68
N ALA A 180 -13.47 3.93 -5.64
CA ALA A 180 -13.99 5.20 -6.13
C ALA A 180 -15.37 4.96 -6.76
N SER A 181 -16.40 5.63 -6.25
CA SER A 181 -17.73 5.59 -6.86
C SER A 181 -17.60 6.11 -8.30
N PRO A 182 -18.06 5.37 -9.32
CA PRO A 182 -17.82 5.71 -10.73
C PRO A 182 -18.58 6.96 -11.24
N GLY A 183 -19.04 7.84 -10.35
CA GLY A 183 -19.74 9.08 -10.67
C GLY A 183 -19.02 10.39 -10.28
N GLY A 184 -17.71 10.35 -10.02
CA GLY A 184 -16.89 11.51 -9.61
C GLY A 184 -16.24 12.30 -10.75
#